data_AF-A0A0D6A317-F1
#
_entry.id   AF-A0A0D6A317-F1
#
_cell.length_a   1.000
_cell.length_b   1.000
_cell.length_c   1.000
_cell.angle_alpha   90.00
_cell.angle_beta   90.00
_cell.angle_gamma   90.00
#
_symmetry.space_group_name_H-M   'P 1'
#
loop_
_entity.id
_entity.type
_entity.pdbx_description
1 polymer ?
#
loop_
_entity_poly.entity_id
_entity_poly.type
_entity_poly.pdbx_seq_one_letter_code
_entity_poly.pdbx_strand_id
1 'polypeptide(L)' 'MTKYQANTKLRAIKLYQKGVDLNQISKELNITNANEIDHWLKRYQQQGLSGLKAKQT' A
#
# COMPACT_ATOMS: atom_id res chain seq x y z
N MET A 1 3.52 -17.48 0.99
CA MET A 1 4.13 -16.17 0.61
C MET A 1 3.43 -15.76 -0.67
N THR A 2 2.55 -14.76 -0.78
CA THR A 2 2.52 -13.37 -0.33
C THR A 2 1.08 -13.00 0.03
N LYS A 3 0.79 -12.65 1.29
CA LYS A 3 -0.61 -12.55 1.79
C LYS A 3 -1.37 -11.31 1.29
N TYR A 4 -0.71 -10.41 0.55
CA TYR A 4 -1.34 -9.26 -0.10
C TYR A 4 -0.90 -9.15 -1.56
N GLN A 5 -1.89 -9.19 -2.45
CA GLN A 5 -1.72 -8.98 -3.89
C GLN A 5 -1.10 -7.59 -4.14
N ALA A 6 -0.15 -7.50 -5.06
CA ALA A 6 0.45 -6.23 -5.48
C ALA A 6 -0.61 -5.19 -5.89
N ASN A 7 -1.77 -5.67 -6.36
CA ASN A 7 -2.92 -4.87 -6.73
C ASN A 7 -3.53 -4.11 -5.52
N THR A 8 -3.58 -4.73 -4.34
CA THR A 8 -4.08 -4.10 -3.10
C THR A 8 -3.15 -2.98 -2.66
N LYS A 9 -1.82 -3.22 -2.71
CA LYS A 9 -0.82 -2.20 -2.36
C LYS A 9 -0.88 -1.00 -3.32
N LEU A 10 -1.01 -1.26 -4.62
CA LEU A 10 -1.17 -0.23 -5.64
C LEU A 10 -2.44 0.59 -5.43
N ARG A 11 -3.58 -0.05 -5.12
CA ARG A 11 -4.83 0.66 -4.80
C ARG A 11 -4.66 1.55 -3.58
N ALA A 12 -4.01 1.07 -2.52
CA ALA A 12 -3.76 1.87 -1.30
C ALA A 12 -3.02 3.18 -1.63
N ILE A 13 -1.96 3.11 -2.42
CA ILE A 13 -1.19 4.29 -2.80
C ILE A 13 -1.96 5.22 -3.73
N LYS A 14 -2.75 4.66 -4.65
CA LYS A 14 -3.58 5.44 -5.57
C LYS A 14 -4.65 6.24 -4.83
N LEU A 15 -5.22 5.65 -3.77
CA LEU A 15 -6.17 6.32 -2.88
C LEU A 15 -5.45 7.37 -2.02
N TYR A 16 -4.27 7.06 -1.50
CA TYR A 16 -3.47 8.04 -0.75
C TYR A 16 -3.09 9.26 -1.62
N GLN A 17 -2.71 9.05 -2.87
CA GLN A 17 -2.47 10.14 -3.84
C GLN A 17 -3.72 10.97 -4.14
N LYS A 18 -4.91 10.36 -4.04
CA LYS A 18 -6.19 11.09 -4.14
C LYS A 18 -6.52 11.93 -2.89
N GLY A 19 -5.71 11.85 -1.84
CA GLY A 19 -5.96 12.52 -0.56
C GLY A 19 -6.90 11.75 0.36
N VAL A 20 -7.06 10.43 0.15
CA VAL A 20 -7.89 9.58 1.02
C VAL A 20 -7.09 9.17 2.26
N ASP A 21 -7.74 9.23 3.42
CA ASP A 21 -7.15 8.82 4.69
C ASP A 21 -6.82 7.33 4.76
N LEU A 22 -5.72 7.01 5.45
CA LEU A 22 -5.24 5.63 5.66
C LEU A 22 -6.31 4.72 6.30
N ASN A 23 -7.13 5.25 7.20
CA ASN A 23 -8.21 4.51 7.85
C ASN A 23 -9.32 4.11 6.86
N GLN A 24 -9.63 4.99 5.91
CA GLN A 24 -10.62 4.72 4.86
C GLN A 24 -10.07 3.73 3.83
N ILE A 25 -8.78 3.86 3.48
CA ILE A 25 -8.07 2.91 2.63
C ILE A 25 -8.03 1.51 3.26
N SER A 26 -7.75 1.42 4.56
CA SER A 26 -7.78 0.16 5.32
C SER A 26 -9.15 -0.51 5.24
N LYS A 27 -10.23 0.26 5.44
CA LYS A 27 -11.60 -0.25 5.32
C LYS A 27 -11.93 -0.72 3.91
N GLU A 28 -11.60 0.08 2.89
CA GLU A 28 -11.91 -0.22 1.48
C GLU A 28 -11.14 -1.44 0.98
N LEU A 29 -9.90 -1.63 1.42
CA LEU A 29 -9.05 -2.76 1.05
C LEU A 29 -9.18 -3.95 2.00
N ASN A 30 -10.05 -3.86 3.00
CA ASN A 30 -10.22 -4.85 4.07
C ASN A 30 -8.89 -5.25 4.73
N ILE A 31 -7.98 -4.29 4.87
CA ILE A 31 -6.68 -4.50 5.51
C ILE A 31 -6.86 -4.27 6.99
N THR A 32 -6.80 -5.34 7.77
CA THR A 32 -6.94 -5.30 9.24
C THR A 32 -5.81 -4.51 9.90
N ASN A 33 -4.63 -4.49 9.27
CA ASN A 33 -3.44 -3.84 9.82
C ASN A 33 -3.14 -2.52 9.09
N ALA A 34 -3.60 -1.40 9.62
CA ALA A 34 -3.22 -0.07 9.14
C ALA A 34 -1.69 0.14 9.14
N ASN A 35 -0.98 -0.55 10.04
CA ASN A 35 0.49 -0.54 10.11
C ASN A 35 1.17 -1.09 8.84
N GLU A 36 0.51 -2.00 8.10
CA GLU A 36 1.04 -2.46 6.81
C GLU A 36 0.97 -1.37 5.74
N ILE A 37 -0.08 -0.54 5.78
CA ILE A 37 -0.25 0.59 4.87
C ILE A 37 0.81 1.67 5.15
N ASP A 38 1.09 1.95 6.43
CA ASP A 38 2.20 2.85 6.83
C ASP A 38 3.54 2.38 6.26
N HIS A 39 3.82 1.07 6.37
CA HIS A 39 5.03 0.49 5.78
C HIS A 39 5.07 0.63 4.26
N TRP A 40 3.94 0.46 3.55
CA TRP A 40 3.90 0.66 2.10
C TRP A 40 4.10 2.12 1.72
N LEU A 41 3.50 3.06 2.46
CA LEU A 41 3.72 4.49 2.27
C LEU A 41 5.18 4.87 2.49
N LYS A 42 5.79 4.42 3.59
CA LYS A 42 7.21 4.64 3.86
C LYS A 42 8.09 4.11 2.75
N ARG A 43 7.84 2.87 2.29
CA ARG A 43 8.57 2.30 1.14
C ARG A 43 8.35 3.11 -0.14
N TYR A 44 7.14 3.59 -0.37
CA TYR A 44 6.83 4.44 -1.51
C TYR A 44 7.50 5.81 -1.43
N GLN A 45 7.57 6.41 -0.26
CA GLN A 45 8.24 7.70 -0.07
C GLN A 45 9.76 7.58 -0.23
N GLN A 46 10.33 6.43 0.17
CA GLN A 46 11.77 6.16 0.06
C GLN A 46 12.20 5.69 -1.34
N GLN A 47 11.38 4.89 -2.04
CA GLN A 47 11.77 4.20 -3.27
C GLN A 47 10.77 4.37 -4.44
N GLY A 48 9.73 5.20 -4.27
CA GLY A 48 8.66 5.38 -5.24
C GLY A 48 7.85 4.09 -5.51
N LEU A 49 7.27 4.00 -6.70
CA LEU A 49 6.56 2.80 -7.17
C LEU A 49 7.45 1.55 -7.20
N SER A 50 8.76 1.73 -7.37
CA SER A 50 9.75 0.64 -7.39
C SER A 50 9.85 -0.06 -6.03
N GLY A 51 9.61 0.66 -4.91
CA GLY A 51 9.58 0.07 -3.56
C GLY A 51 8.37 -0.81 -3.28
N LEU A 52 7.27 -0.64 -4.03
CA LEU A 52 6.07 -1.48 -3.92
C LEU A 52 6.09 -2.68 -4.85
N LYS A 53 6.70 -2.53 -6.02
CA LYS A 53 7.12 -3.65 -6.87
C LYS A 53 8.37 -4.27 -6.26
N ALA A 54 8.27 -4.84 -5.07
CA ALA A 54 9.34 -5.69 -4.56
C ALA A 54 9.45 -6.92 -5.48
N LYS A 55 10.32 -6.77 -6.49
CA LYS A 55 11.10 -7.77 -7.23
C LYS A 55 10.37 -9.10 -7.44
N GLN A 56 9.67 -9.22 -8.58
CA GLN A 56 9.57 -10.51 -9.26
C GLN A 56 10.97 -10.79 -9.82
N THR A 57 11.80 -11.47 -9.04
CA THR A 57 12.91 -12.28 -9.55
C THR A 57 12.50 -13.72 -9.37
#